data_AF-A0A537AFL3-F1
#
_entry.id   AF-A0A537AFL3-F1
#
_cell.length_a   1.000
_cell.length_b   1.000
_cell.length_c   1.000
_cell.angle_alpha   90.00
_cell.angle_beta   90.00
_cell.angle_gamma   90.00
#
_symmetry.space_group_name_H-M   'P 1'
#
loop_
_entity.id
_entity.type
_entity.pdbx_description
1 polymer ?
#
loop_
_entity_poly.entity_id
_entity_poly.type
_entity_poly.pdbx_seq_one_letter_code
_entity_poly.pdbx_strand_id
1 'polypeptide(L)'
;MGADSGKLRTMSASVDSELIGLFGHWTFATAQVKRLDELKVDPDAVKAAAQQVIEQRDNPTRQRAIVDAMDEDTAVALCLWLRDPANASGLLKQARAKPRKRG
;
A
#
# COMPACT_ATOMS: atom_id res chain seq x y z
N MET A 1 -9.16 24.31 24.02
CA MET A 1 -9.75 23.81 22.75
C MET A 1 -8.92 22.62 22.30
N GLY A 2 -9.37 21.39 22.54
CA GLY A 2 -8.59 20.15 22.35
C GLY A 2 -9.36 19.07 21.58
N ALA A 3 -10.07 19.45 20.52
CA ALA A 3 -10.96 18.54 19.78
C ALA A 3 -10.32 17.90 18.54
N ASP A 4 -9.11 18.29 18.15
CA ASP A 4 -8.52 17.86 16.87
C ASP A 4 -7.78 16.51 16.96
N SER A 5 -7.13 16.23 18.09
CA SER A 5 -6.34 15.00 18.27
C SER A 5 -7.16 13.71 18.33
N GLY A 6 -8.44 13.79 18.70
CA GLY A 6 -9.35 12.64 18.71
C GLY A 6 -9.74 12.19 17.30
N LYS A 7 -9.95 13.15 16.38
CA LYS A 7 -10.45 12.88 15.02
C LYS A 7 -9.39 12.20 14.14
N LEU A 8 -8.13 12.64 14.23
CA LEU A 8 -7.02 12.01 13.53
C LEU A 8 -6.79 10.56 13.96
N ARG A 9 -6.91 10.27 15.27
CA ARG A 9 -6.74 8.91 15.79
C ARG A 9 -7.83 7.97 15.31
N THR A 10 -9.08 8.42 15.28
CA THR A 10 -10.19 7.60 14.78
C THR A 10 -10.07 7.33 13.28
N MET A 11 -9.68 8.32 12.48
CA MET A 11 -9.43 8.12 11.04
C MET A 11 -8.30 7.13 10.79
N SER A 12 -7.19 7.20 11.54
CA SER A 12 -6.10 6.24 11.45
C SER A 12 -6.55 4.81 11.78
N ALA A 13 -7.37 4.64 12.82
CA ALA A 13 -7.90 3.33 13.22
C ALA A 13 -8.88 2.75 12.19
N SER A 14 -9.69 3.59 11.54
CA SER A 14 -10.56 3.17 10.44
C SER A 14 -9.76 2.70 9.23
N VAL A 15 -8.73 3.45 8.83
CA VAL A 15 -7.83 3.07 7.72
C VAL A 15 -7.06 1.80 8.03
N ASP A 16 -6.52 1.65 9.24
CA ASP A 16 -5.81 0.44 9.65
C ASP A 16 -6.73 -0.80 9.59
N SER A 17 -7.99 -0.67 10.02
CA SER A 17 -8.97 -1.76 9.95
C SER A 17 -9.34 -2.16 8.52
N GLU A 18 -9.48 -1.18 7.62
CA GLU A 18 -9.72 -1.42 6.19
C GLU A 18 -8.51 -2.09 5.52
N LEU A 19 -7.29 -1.65 5.84
CA LEU A 19 -6.06 -2.27 5.33
C LEU A 19 -5.90 -3.69 5.84
N ILE A 20 -6.20 -3.96 7.11
CA ILE A 20 -6.24 -5.33 7.65
C ILE A 20 -7.29 -6.18 6.92
N GLY A 21 -8.45 -5.61 6.62
CA GLY A 21 -9.51 -6.29 5.87
C GLY A 21 -9.13 -6.61 4.43
N LEU A 22 -8.35 -5.74 3.78
CA LEU A 22 -7.94 -5.90 2.39
C LEU A 22 -6.68 -6.76 2.21
N PHE A 23 -5.66 -6.53 3.03
CA PHE A 23 -4.34 -7.17 2.92
C PHE A 23 -4.13 -8.33 3.90
N GLY A 24 -4.98 -8.46 4.91
CA GLY A 24 -4.82 -9.41 5.99
C GLY A 24 -3.91 -8.92 7.12
N HIS A 25 -4.08 -9.51 8.29
CA HIS A 25 -3.31 -9.18 9.50
C HIS A 25 -1.80 -9.31 9.30
N TRP A 26 -1.37 -10.34 8.57
CA TRP A 26 0.04 -10.67 8.42
C TRP A 26 0.76 -9.63 7.54
N THR A 27 0.22 -9.32 6.36
CA THR A 27 0.73 -8.28 5.46
C THR A 27 0.75 -6.91 6.13
N PHE A 28 -0.32 -6.57 6.86
CA PHE A 28 -0.39 -5.32 7.60
C PHE A 28 0.67 -5.24 8.70
N ALA A 29 0.88 -6.30 9.49
CA ALA A 29 1.91 -6.35 10.52
C ALA A 29 3.32 -6.20 9.92
N THR A 30 3.59 -6.88 8.80
CA THR A 30 4.86 -6.76 8.07
C THR A 30 5.08 -5.33 7.55
N ALA A 31 4.02 -4.68 7.05
CA ALA A 31 4.03 -3.28 6.66
C ALA A 31 4.21 -2.29 7.84
N GLN A 32 4.09 -2.73 9.10
CA GLN A 32 4.42 -1.86 10.25
C GLN A 32 5.92 -1.86 10.60
N VAL A 33 6.63 -2.93 10.24
CA VAL A 33 8.03 -3.15 10.67
C VAL A 33 9.03 -2.99 9.53
N LYS A 34 8.66 -3.34 8.30
CA LYS A 34 9.54 -3.20 7.13
C LYS A 34 9.50 -1.77 6.58
N ARG A 35 10.62 -1.33 6.02
CA ARG A 35 10.66 -0.13 5.20
C ARG A 35 10.59 -0.47 3.72
N LEU A 36 10.06 0.47 2.95
CA LEU A 36 9.83 0.29 1.52
C LEU A 36 11.13 0.14 0.71
N ASP A 37 12.23 0.73 1.18
CA ASP A 37 13.57 0.63 0.61
C ASP A 37 14.25 -0.72 0.88
N GLU A 38 13.76 -1.47 1.87
CA GLU A 38 14.21 -2.83 2.17
C GLU A 38 13.48 -3.88 1.31
N LEU A 39 12.35 -3.52 0.71
CA LEU A 39 11.58 -4.38 -0.18
C LEU A 39 12.17 -4.33 -1.59
N LYS A 40 12.58 -5.49 -2.13
CA LYS A 40 13.08 -5.63 -3.49
C LYS A 40 11.93 -5.74 -4.51
N VAL A 41 11.00 -4.80 -4.46
CA VAL A 41 9.81 -4.79 -5.31
C VAL A 41 10.02 -3.93 -6.55
N ASP A 42 9.34 -4.24 -7.65
CA ASP A 42 9.31 -3.37 -8.81
C ASP A 42 8.30 -2.22 -8.57
N PRO A 43 8.74 -0.95 -8.52
CA PRO A 43 7.85 0.17 -8.30
C PRO A 43 6.71 0.28 -9.33
N ASP A 44 6.96 -0.13 -10.56
CA ASP A 44 5.95 -0.13 -11.62
C ASP A 44 4.89 -1.21 -11.38
N ALA A 45 5.26 -2.37 -10.82
CA ALA A 45 4.33 -3.43 -10.46
C ALA A 45 3.43 -3.00 -9.30
N VAL A 46 4.00 -2.40 -8.24
CA VAL A 46 3.25 -1.83 -7.12
C VAL A 46 2.29 -0.74 -7.58
N LYS A 47 2.71 0.10 -8.54
CA LYS A 47 1.85 1.13 -9.14
C LYS A 47 0.70 0.54 -9.94
N ALA A 48 0.96 -0.46 -10.78
CA ALA A 48 -0.08 -1.15 -11.56
C ALA A 48 -1.09 -1.86 -10.63
N ALA A 49 -0.59 -2.51 -9.59
CA ALA A 49 -1.38 -3.12 -8.53
C ALA A 49 -2.29 -2.09 -7.83
N ALA A 50 -1.75 -0.95 -7.42
CA ALA A 50 -2.53 0.14 -6.82
C ALA A 50 -3.65 0.61 -7.75
N GLN A 51 -3.33 0.79 -9.03
CA GLN A 51 -4.31 1.22 -10.04
C GLN A 51 -5.45 0.20 -10.18
N GLN A 52 -5.13 -1.09 -10.25
CA GLN A 52 -6.14 -2.15 -10.32
C GLN A 52 -7.02 -2.20 -9.07
N VAL A 53 -6.45 -2.03 -7.88
CA VAL A 53 -7.22 -1.98 -6.63
C VAL A 53 -8.16 -0.76 -6.60
N ILE A 54 -7.70 0.40 -7.08
CA ILE A 54 -8.51 1.63 -7.18
C ILE A 54 -9.63 1.49 -8.20
N GLU A 55 -9.35 0.87 -9.35
CA GLU A 55 -10.36 0.59 -10.39
C GLU A 55 -11.48 -0.34 -9.88
N GLN A 56 -11.18 -1.17 -8.88
CA GLN A 56 -12.14 -2.06 -8.22
C GLN A 56 -12.67 -1.51 -6.89
N ARG A 57 -12.61 -0.20 -6.62
CA ARG A 57 -13.03 0.42 -5.34
C ARG A 57 -14.44 0.05 -4.87
N ASP A 58 -15.35 -0.21 -5.81
CA ASP A 58 -16.75 -0.53 -5.52
C ASP A 58 -16.97 -2.06 -5.43
N ASN A 59 -15.89 -2.86 -5.49
CA ASN A 59 -15.92 -4.32 -5.43
C ASN A 59 -14.83 -4.88 -4.49
N PRO A 60 -15.08 -4.92 -3.17
CA PRO A 60 -14.11 -5.39 -2.17
C PRO A 60 -13.60 -6.81 -2.41
N THR A 61 -14.47 -7.70 -2.93
CA THR A 61 -14.11 -9.08 -3.26
C THR A 61 -13.05 -9.12 -4.37
N ARG A 62 -13.18 -8.28 -5.40
CA ARG A 62 -12.18 -8.18 -6.47
C ARG A 62 -10.90 -7.51 -5.99
N GLN A 63 -10.97 -6.47 -5.16
CA GLN A 63 -9.78 -5.87 -4.58
C GLN A 63 -8.97 -6.91 -3.80
N ARG A 64 -9.66 -7.74 -3.00
CA ARG A 64 -9.01 -8.80 -2.24
C ARG A 64 -8.42 -9.87 -3.14
N ALA A 65 -9.14 -10.30 -4.18
CA ALA A 65 -8.60 -11.24 -5.17
C ALA A 65 -7.34 -10.70 -5.89
N ILE A 66 -7.30 -9.39 -6.16
CA ILE A 66 -6.13 -8.72 -6.74
C ILE A 66 -4.95 -8.77 -5.75
N VAL A 67 -5.17 -8.43 -4.48
CA VAL A 67 -4.14 -8.47 -3.43
C VAL A 67 -3.66 -9.89 -3.15
N ASP A 68 -4.57 -10.87 -3.06
CA ASP A 68 -4.24 -12.28 -2.84
C ASP A 68 -3.44 -12.89 -4.01
N ALA A 69 -3.54 -12.32 -5.21
CA ALA A 69 -2.77 -12.73 -6.38
C ALA A 69 -1.38 -12.07 -6.46
N MET A 70 -1.07 -11.09 -5.59
CA MET A 70 0.24 -10.45 -5.56
C MET A 70 1.27 -11.30 -4.84
N ASP A 71 2.55 -11.08 -5.18
CA ASP A 71 3.61 -11.52 -4.30
C ASP A 71 3.57 -10.74 -2.97
N GLU A 72 4.03 -11.41 -1.94
CA GLU A 72 3.99 -10.93 -0.56
C GLU A 72 4.67 -9.56 -0.40
N ASP A 73 5.85 -9.37 -1.01
CA ASP A 73 6.59 -8.12 -0.89
C ASP A 73 5.86 -6.97 -1.61
N THR A 74 5.27 -7.21 -2.79
CA THR A 74 4.42 -6.24 -3.51
C THR A 74 3.17 -5.87 -2.71
N ALA A 75 2.51 -6.84 -2.08
CA ALA A 75 1.35 -6.60 -1.22
C ALA A 75 1.73 -5.75 0.00
N VAL A 76 2.86 -6.04 0.65
CA VAL A 76 3.41 -5.25 1.76
C VAL A 76 3.76 -3.84 1.30
N ALA A 77 4.40 -3.68 0.13
CA ALA A 77 4.76 -2.38 -0.42
C ALA A 77 3.53 -1.53 -0.74
N LEU A 78 2.48 -2.14 -1.28
CA LEU A 78 1.21 -1.46 -1.54
C LEU A 78 0.51 -1.07 -0.23
N CYS A 79 0.49 -1.95 0.77
CA CYS A 79 -0.08 -1.67 2.09
C CYS A 79 0.66 -0.51 2.79
N LEU A 80 2.00 -0.49 2.73
CA LEU A 80 2.83 0.62 3.22
C LEU A 80 2.47 1.94 2.53
N TRP A 81 2.29 1.91 1.21
CA TRP A 81 1.96 3.10 0.44
C TRP A 81 0.58 3.66 0.78
N LEU A 82 -0.43 2.80 0.88
CA LEU A 82 -1.79 3.23 1.21
C LEU A 82 -1.89 3.78 2.65
N ARG A 83 -1.10 3.22 3.57
CA ARG A 83 -1.02 3.68 4.96
C ARG A 83 -0.29 5.01 5.10
N ASP A 84 0.84 5.15 4.41
CA ASP A 84 1.68 6.34 4.46
C ASP A 84 2.21 6.72 3.05
N PRO A 85 1.45 7.59 2.34
CA PRO A 85 1.86 8.09 1.03
C PRO A 85 3.16 8.90 1.04
N ALA A 86 3.54 9.50 2.17
CA ALA A 86 4.78 10.26 2.28
C ALA A 86 5.99 9.32 2.33
N ASN A 87 5.85 8.18 2.99
CA ASN A 87 6.87 7.11 3.01
C ASN A 87 7.03 6.45 1.63
N ALA A 88 5.95 6.34 0.87
CA ALA A 88 5.98 5.85 -0.51
C ALA A 88 6.56 6.81 -1.56
N SER A 89 6.81 8.07 -1.19
CA SER A 89 7.50 9.00 -2.07
C SER A 89 8.88 8.48 -2.50
N GLY A 90 9.50 7.61 -1.69
CA GLY A 90 10.71 6.86 -2.06
C GLY A 90 10.50 5.91 -3.24
N LEU A 91 9.39 5.15 -3.27
CA LEU A 91 9.05 4.26 -4.39
C LEU A 91 8.83 5.04 -5.68
N LEU A 92 8.09 6.15 -5.61
CA LEU A 92 7.78 6.97 -6.78
C LEU A 92 9.04 7.63 -7.35
N LYS A 93 10.00 7.99 -6.48
CA LYS A 93 11.32 8.46 -6.91
C LYS A 93 12.12 7.34 -7.57
N GLN A 94 12.10 6.12 -7.03
CA GLN A 94 12.77 4.96 -7.63
C GLN A 94 12.15 4.54 -8.98
N ALA A 95 10.82 4.56 -9.09
CA ALA A 95 10.09 4.35 -10.36
C ALA A 95 10.50 5.35 -11.45
N ARG A 96 10.68 6.61 -11.05
CA ARG A 96 11.18 7.68 -11.95
C ARG A 96 12.66 7.56 -12.27
N ALA A 97 13.46 6.99 -11.36
CA ALA A 97 14.92 6.85 -11.51
C ALA A 97 15.32 5.61 -12.33
N LYS A 98 14.46 4.58 -12.42
CA LYS A 98 14.69 3.41 -13.27
C LYS A 98 14.56 3.84 -14.74
N PRO A 99 15.62 3.78 -15.57
CA PRO A 99 15.47 4.06 -16.99
C PRO A 99 14.54 3.00 -17.57
N ARG A 100 13.43 3.44 -18.18
CA ARG A 100 12.54 2.58 -18.95
C ARG A 100 13.38 2.01 -20.09
N LYS A 101 13.93 0.79 -19.92
CA LYS A 101 14.46 0.05 -21.07
C LYS A 101 13.26 -0.27 -21.96
N ARG A 102 13.04 0.57 -22.98
CA ARG A 102 12.43 0.15 -24.23
C ARG A 102 13.44 -0.80 -24.87
N GLY A 103 13.14 -2.09 -24.85
CA GLY A 103 13.89 -3.14 -25.53
C GLY A 103 12.93 -4.27 -25.81
#